data_AF-B8KH99-F1
#
_entry.id   AF-B8KH99-F1
#
_cell.length_a   1.000
_cell.length_b   1.000
_cell.length_c   1.000
_cell.angle_alpha   90.00
_cell.angle_beta   90.00
_cell.angle_gamma   90.00
#
_symmetry.space_group_name_H-M   'P 1'
#
loop_
_entity.id
_entity.type
_entity.pdbx_description
1 polymer ?
#
loop_
_entity_poly.entity_id
_entity_poly.type
_entity_poly.pdbx_seq_one_letter_code
_entity_poly.pdbx_strand_id
1 'polypeptide(L)'
;MKSLLARLTLRLWSPASPAEPAAKTLPMAGQHFVLDGTNIALLHGPVKPELRYVLALTHYLCENGATVCCFFDANTPYRFRDARSEQWSCFEQVITEQPWAETFRLVPSGTEADQWILELAKQQGAAVVSNDRFRDRAKSHRWIWKRRHGVRVIEGKLVLASLSAFIELLPQPEDYLHLLAQLPAKPGAEAEMT
;
A
#
# COMPACT_ATOMS: atom_id res chain seq x y z
N MET A 1 -55.95 16.74 -43.93
CA MET A 1 -55.22 17.39 -42.82
C MET A 1 -54.85 16.32 -41.77
N LYS A 2 -53.55 16.19 -41.45
CA LYS A 2 -52.97 15.60 -40.22
C LYS A 2 -53.26 14.09 -39.97
N SER A 3 -52.31 13.20 -40.27
CA SER A 3 -51.23 12.69 -39.40
C SER A 3 -51.67 11.56 -38.46
N LEU A 4 -51.01 10.38 -38.50
CA LEU A 4 -50.34 9.79 -37.32
C LEU A 4 -49.60 8.46 -37.62
N LEU A 5 -48.28 8.49 -37.36
CA LEU A 5 -47.44 7.47 -36.69
C LEU A 5 -47.19 6.08 -37.32
N ALA A 6 -46.03 5.95 -37.98
CA ALA A 6 -45.23 4.73 -37.94
C ALA A 6 -44.10 4.91 -36.90
N ARG A 7 -44.09 4.08 -35.85
CA ARG A 7 -43.03 4.05 -34.83
C ARG A 7 -41.82 3.30 -35.37
N LEU A 8 -40.76 4.02 -35.71
CA LEU A 8 -39.44 3.45 -35.96
C LEU A 8 -38.69 3.36 -34.62
N THR A 9 -38.58 2.17 -34.04
CA THR A 9 -37.68 1.95 -32.90
C THR A 9 -36.26 1.74 -33.41
N LEU A 10 -35.44 2.79 -33.33
CA LEU A 10 -34.00 2.68 -33.52
C LEU A 10 -33.43 1.86 -32.34
N ARG A 11 -33.05 0.60 -32.59
CA ARG A 11 -32.16 -0.15 -31.70
C ARG A 11 -30.78 0.50 -31.80
N LEU A 12 -30.43 1.32 -30.81
CA LEU A 12 -29.08 1.80 -30.63
C LEU A 12 -28.19 0.61 -30.27
N TRP A 13 -27.46 0.10 -31.27
CA TRP A 13 -26.31 -0.75 -31.06
C TRP A 13 -25.25 0.07 -30.34
N SER A 14 -25.09 -0.17 -29.05
CA SER A 14 -23.91 0.31 -28.31
C SER A 14 -22.85 -0.79 -28.42
N PRO A 15 -21.67 -0.56 -29.01
CA PRO A 15 -20.59 -1.51 -28.81
C PRO A 15 -20.29 -1.50 -27.30
N ALA A 16 -20.40 -2.67 -26.68
CA ALA A 16 -19.88 -2.88 -25.35
C ALA A 16 -18.43 -2.38 -25.35
N SER A 17 -18.11 -1.46 -24.44
CA SER A 17 -16.74 -1.05 -24.17
C SER A 17 -15.89 -2.31 -24.06
N PRO A 18 -14.73 -2.43 -24.73
CA PRO A 18 -13.88 -3.60 -24.56
C PRO A 18 -13.58 -3.69 -23.07
N ALA A 19 -14.08 -4.73 -22.42
CA ALA A 19 -13.79 -5.02 -21.03
C ALA A 19 -12.26 -4.95 -20.88
N GLU A 20 -11.79 -4.04 -20.02
CA GLU A 20 -10.41 -4.06 -19.58
C GLU A 20 -10.07 -5.52 -19.22
N PRO A 21 -8.99 -6.09 -19.76
CA PRO A 21 -8.64 -7.46 -19.45
C PRO A 21 -8.50 -7.53 -17.93
N ALA A 22 -9.38 -8.30 -17.28
CA ALA A 22 -9.34 -8.53 -15.85
C ALA A 22 -7.91 -8.94 -15.52
N ALA A 23 -7.17 -8.00 -14.92
CA ALA A 23 -5.79 -8.21 -14.56
C ALA A 23 -5.77 -9.46 -13.69
N LYS A 24 -4.94 -10.43 -14.07
CA LYS A 24 -4.84 -11.69 -13.33
C LYS A 24 -4.17 -11.35 -12.00
N THR A 25 -4.96 -10.96 -11.00
CA THR A 25 -4.47 -10.65 -9.65
C THR A 25 -3.77 -11.90 -9.14
N LEU A 26 -2.46 -11.81 -8.96
CA LEU A 26 -1.71 -12.91 -8.36
C LEU A 26 -2.28 -13.14 -6.95
N PRO A 27 -2.57 -14.39 -6.54
CA PRO A 27 -3.07 -14.64 -5.20
C PRO A 27 -2.03 -14.19 -4.18
N MET A 28 -2.35 -13.13 -3.43
CA MET A 28 -1.50 -12.58 -2.37
C MET A 28 -1.68 -13.32 -1.04
N ALA A 29 -2.68 -14.20 -0.96
CA ALA A 29 -2.94 -15.06 0.18
C ALA A 29 -1.69 -15.82 0.63
N GLY A 30 -1.33 -15.65 1.91
CA GLY A 30 -0.16 -16.30 2.51
C GLY A 30 1.20 -15.69 2.13
N GLN A 31 1.22 -14.58 1.39
CA GLN A 31 2.44 -13.83 1.14
C GLN A 31 2.72 -12.83 2.28
N HIS A 32 4.00 -12.59 2.52
CA HIS A 32 4.46 -11.54 3.44
C HIS A 32 4.95 -10.34 2.62
N PHE A 33 4.61 -9.13 3.06
CA PHE A 33 5.13 -7.89 2.49
C PHE A 33 5.74 -7.02 3.58
N VAL A 34 6.92 -6.46 3.27
CA VAL A 34 7.55 -5.41 4.07
C VAL A 34 7.52 -4.11 3.29
N LEU A 35 6.93 -3.07 3.86
CA LEU A 35 6.77 -1.76 3.25
C LEU A 35 7.82 -0.81 3.81
N ASP A 36 8.43 -0.06 2.90
CA ASP A 36 9.22 1.12 3.22
C ASP A 36 8.29 2.33 3.30
N GLY A 37 7.74 2.55 4.50
CA GLY A 37 6.70 3.54 4.74
C GLY A 37 7.15 4.95 4.43
N THR A 38 8.41 5.29 4.70
CA THR A 38 8.95 6.63 4.42
C THR A 38 9.08 6.86 2.93
N ASN A 39 9.64 5.90 2.18
CA ASN A 39 9.74 6.02 0.73
C ASN A 39 8.37 6.14 0.05
N ILE A 40 7.39 5.34 0.53
CA ILE A 40 6.02 5.35 0.01
C ILE A 40 5.29 6.65 0.36
N ALA A 41 5.40 7.14 1.59
CA ALA A 41 4.77 8.40 1.98
C ALA A 41 5.33 9.60 1.20
N LEU A 42 6.57 9.51 0.70
CA LEU A 42 7.27 10.58 0.00
C LEU A 42 7.27 10.43 -1.53
N LEU A 43 6.32 9.70 -2.12
CA LEU A 43 6.26 9.48 -3.57
C LEU A 43 6.19 10.77 -4.41
N HIS A 44 5.66 11.87 -3.85
CA HIS A 44 5.65 13.19 -4.48
C HIS A 44 6.78 14.12 -4.02
N GLY A 45 7.76 13.58 -3.30
CA GLY A 45 8.89 14.31 -2.75
C GLY A 45 8.73 14.64 -1.27
N PRO A 46 9.75 15.30 -0.68
CA PRO A 46 9.89 15.45 0.77
C PRO A 46 8.92 16.48 1.39
N VAL A 47 8.29 17.33 0.58
CA VAL A 47 7.54 18.50 1.05
C VAL A 47 6.14 18.15 1.54
N LYS A 48 5.52 17.14 0.93
CA LYS A 48 4.14 16.74 1.23
C LYS A 48 4.07 15.23 1.44
N PRO A 49 4.41 14.73 2.66
CA PRO A 49 4.26 13.33 2.99
C PRO A 49 2.78 12.93 3.02
N GLU A 50 2.48 11.77 2.43
CA GLU A 50 1.14 11.26 2.18
C GLU A 50 0.98 9.86 2.81
N LEU A 51 0.62 9.83 4.09
CA LEU A 51 0.37 8.58 4.85
C LEU A 51 -0.70 7.71 4.19
N ARG A 52 -1.74 8.32 3.61
CA ARG A 52 -2.80 7.59 2.89
C ARG A 52 -2.25 6.65 1.82
N TYR A 53 -1.05 6.90 1.27
CA TYR A 53 -0.45 5.98 0.30
C TYR A 53 0.01 4.67 0.95
N VAL A 54 0.60 4.77 2.14
CA VAL A 54 1.02 3.61 2.93
C VAL A 54 -0.21 2.83 3.37
N LEU A 55 -1.23 3.51 3.90
CA LEU A 55 -2.44 2.86 4.40
C LEU A 55 -3.25 2.19 3.29
N ALA A 56 -3.36 2.81 2.12
CA ALA A 56 -4.00 2.23 0.95
C ALA A 56 -3.33 0.93 0.50
N LEU A 57 -1.99 0.91 0.49
CA LEU A 57 -1.23 -0.30 0.15
C LEU A 57 -1.41 -1.39 1.18
N THR A 58 -1.30 -1.05 2.47
CA THR A 58 -1.50 -2.01 3.55
C THR A 58 -2.90 -2.61 3.47
N HIS A 59 -3.94 -1.79 3.30
CA HIS A 59 -5.31 -2.26 3.15
C HIS A 59 -5.44 -3.21 1.97
N TYR A 60 -5.03 -2.78 0.77
CA TYR A 60 -5.12 -3.60 -0.44
C TYR A 60 -4.42 -4.96 -0.29
N LEU A 61 -3.19 -4.97 0.26
CA LEU A 61 -2.44 -6.20 0.45
C LEU A 61 -3.12 -7.14 1.46
N CYS A 62 -3.57 -6.59 2.60
CA CYS A 62 -4.22 -7.38 3.65
C CYS A 62 -5.61 -7.88 3.24
N GLU A 63 -6.42 -7.07 2.54
CA GLU A 63 -7.72 -7.46 1.99
C GLU A 63 -7.58 -8.64 1.01
N ASN A 64 -6.43 -8.71 0.31
CA ASN A 64 -6.09 -9.82 -0.59
C ASN A 64 -5.35 -10.99 0.11
N GLY A 65 -5.40 -11.06 1.44
CA GLY A 65 -4.90 -12.17 2.24
C GLY A 65 -3.39 -12.18 2.49
N ALA A 66 -2.69 -11.08 2.18
CA ALA A 66 -1.29 -10.94 2.54
C ALA A 66 -1.13 -10.52 4.00
N THR A 67 0.06 -10.73 4.55
CA THR A 67 0.47 -10.11 5.81
C THR A 67 1.45 -8.98 5.54
N VAL A 68 1.28 -7.87 6.26
CA VAL A 68 2.06 -6.66 6.06
C VAL A 68 2.79 -6.27 7.34
N CYS A 69 4.03 -5.80 7.18
CA CYS A 69 4.76 -5.02 8.16
C CYS A 69 5.32 -3.78 7.44
N CYS A 70 5.28 -2.62 8.07
CA CYS A 70 5.72 -1.36 7.51
C CYS A 70 6.72 -0.71 8.47
N PHE A 71 7.86 -0.28 7.93
CA PHE A 71 8.85 0.48 8.68
C PHE A 71 8.94 1.91 8.18
N PHE A 72 9.00 2.84 9.13
CA PHE A 72 9.30 4.24 8.89
C PHE A 72 10.68 4.58 9.46
N ASP A 73 11.46 5.38 8.73
CA ASP A 73 12.70 5.96 9.23
C ASP A 73 12.46 6.79 10.49
N ALA A 74 13.45 6.83 11.38
CA ALA A 74 13.40 7.63 12.60
C ALA A 74 13.16 9.14 12.33
N ASN A 75 13.49 9.64 11.14
CA ASN A 75 13.27 11.04 10.77
C ASN A 75 11.85 11.33 10.24
N THR A 76 11.05 10.31 9.95
CA THR A 76 9.72 10.43 9.36
C THR A 76 8.78 11.32 10.17
N PRO A 77 8.73 11.23 11.52
CA PRO A 77 7.86 12.08 12.30
C PRO A 77 8.11 13.58 12.08
N TYR A 78 9.38 13.99 11.97
CA TYR A 78 9.73 15.38 11.68
C TYR A 78 9.21 15.82 10.32
N ARG A 79 9.24 14.94 9.30
CA ARG A 79 8.72 15.27 7.96
C ARG A 79 7.23 15.58 7.97
N PHE A 80 6.43 14.77 8.68
CA PHE A 80 4.99 15.02 8.77
C PHE A 80 4.67 16.28 9.59
N ARG A 81 5.39 16.52 10.69
CA ARG A 81 5.23 17.75 11.52
C ARG A 81 5.62 19.01 10.75
N ASP A 82 6.78 19.02 10.11
CA ASP A 82 7.35 20.20 9.42
C ASP A 82 6.56 20.56 8.17
N ALA A 83 6.02 19.56 7.47
CA ALA A 83 5.11 19.77 6.35
C ALA A 83 3.75 20.35 6.78
N ARG A 84 3.49 20.46 8.09
CA ARG A 84 2.17 20.77 8.67
C ARG A 84 1.08 19.89 8.03
N SER A 85 1.42 18.62 7.83
CA SER A 85 0.55 17.69 7.14
C SER A 85 -0.68 17.44 7.99
N GLU A 86 -1.87 17.58 7.40
CA GLU A 86 -3.14 17.17 7.99
C GLU A 86 -3.14 15.69 8.39
N GLN A 87 -2.18 14.90 7.85
CA GLN A 87 -2.02 13.49 8.13
C GLN A 87 -1.14 13.20 9.36
N TRP A 88 -0.61 14.23 10.04
CA TRP A 88 0.25 14.05 11.23
C TRP A 88 -0.47 13.30 12.36
N SER A 89 -1.71 13.67 12.68
CA SER A 89 -2.49 13.02 13.75
C SER A 89 -2.66 11.53 13.48
N CYS A 90 -3.07 11.17 12.25
CA CYS A 90 -3.20 9.77 11.85
C CYS A 90 -1.84 9.06 11.85
N PHE A 91 -0.75 9.73 11.45
CA PHE A 91 0.59 9.14 11.49
C PHE A 91 1.04 8.82 12.91
N GLU A 92 0.89 9.76 13.84
CA GLU A 92 1.21 9.57 15.25
C GLU A 92 0.40 8.41 15.83
N GLN A 93 -0.90 8.36 15.51
CA GLN A 93 -1.78 7.28 15.92
C GLN A 93 -1.25 5.90 15.46
N VAL A 94 -0.95 5.73 14.18
CA VAL A 94 -0.59 4.40 13.65
C VAL A 94 0.73 3.86 14.19
N ILE A 95 1.66 4.71 14.61
CA ILE A 95 2.96 4.28 15.15
C ILE A 95 2.97 4.11 16.68
N THR A 96 1.96 4.63 17.39
CA THR A 96 1.93 4.63 18.87
C THR A 96 0.81 3.79 19.46
N GLU A 97 -0.32 3.66 18.79
CA GLU A 97 -1.50 2.99 19.32
C GLU A 97 -1.64 1.57 18.79
N GLN A 98 -2.14 0.67 19.63
CA GLN A 98 -2.55 -0.66 19.21
C GLN A 98 -3.96 -0.64 18.59
N PRO A 99 -4.24 -1.50 17.59
CA PRO A 99 -3.38 -2.56 17.07
C PRO A 99 -2.40 -2.10 15.95
N TRP A 100 -2.40 -0.82 15.61
CA TRP A 100 -1.68 -0.29 14.45
C TRP A 100 -0.16 -0.43 14.59
N ALA A 101 0.38 -0.17 15.79
CA ALA A 101 1.81 -0.20 16.07
C ALA A 101 2.45 -1.59 15.87
N GLU A 102 1.67 -2.68 15.82
CA GLU A 102 2.16 -4.00 15.41
C GLU A 102 2.57 -4.06 13.94
N THR A 103 1.83 -3.34 13.09
CA THR A 103 1.99 -3.31 11.63
C THR A 103 2.85 -2.14 11.18
N PHE A 104 2.70 -0.96 11.79
CA PHE A 104 3.39 0.27 11.42
C PHE A 104 4.42 0.65 12.48
N ARG A 105 5.70 0.49 12.16
CA ARG A 105 6.80 0.60 13.11
C ARG A 105 7.72 1.76 12.77
N LEU A 106 8.00 2.59 13.76
CA LEU A 106 9.09 3.56 13.66
C LEU A 106 10.40 2.88 14.09
N VAL A 107 11.44 2.98 13.28
CA VAL A 107 12.75 2.44 13.67
C VAL A 107 13.41 3.31 14.75
N PRO A 108 14.28 2.74 15.60
CA PRO A 108 14.96 3.51 16.64
C PRO A 108 15.77 4.67 16.08
N SER A 109 15.86 5.75 16.85
CA SER A 109 16.72 6.90 16.55
C SER A 109 18.15 6.48 16.26
N GLY A 110 18.76 7.09 15.24
CA GLY A 110 20.13 6.79 14.82
C GLY A 110 20.27 5.50 13.99
N THR A 111 19.17 4.86 13.62
CA THR A 111 19.16 3.71 12.70
C THR A 111 18.40 4.02 11.42
N GLU A 112 18.73 3.30 10.35
CA GLU A 112 18.08 3.41 9.04
C GLU A 112 17.04 2.30 8.86
N ALA A 113 15.88 2.61 8.29
CA ALA A 113 14.82 1.63 8.08
C ALA A 113 15.26 0.47 7.15
N ASP A 114 16.13 0.74 6.20
CA ASP A 114 16.68 -0.23 5.26
C ASP A 114 17.16 -1.54 5.90
N GLN A 115 17.85 -1.46 7.04
CA GLN A 115 18.35 -2.65 7.72
C GLN A 115 17.20 -3.52 8.23
N TRP A 116 16.25 -2.91 8.94
CA TRP A 116 15.08 -3.57 9.49
C TRP A 116 14.20 -4.18 8.38
N ILE A 117 14.01 -3.44 7.28
CA ILE A 117 13.25 -3.89 6.12
C ILE A 117 13.87 -5.13 5.50
N LEU A 118 15.17 -5.09 5.20
CA LEU A 118 15.87 -6.19 4.53
C LEU A 118 16.00 -7.42 5.42
N GLU A 119 16.28 -7.25 6.71
CA GLU A 119 16.39 -8.35 7.67
C GLU A 119 15.06 -9.07 7.86
N LEU A 120 13.98 -8.32 8.14
CA LEU A 120 12.65 -8.93 8.31
C LEU A 120 12.18 -9.61 7.03
N ALA A 121 12.36 -8.94 5.89
CA ALA A 121 11.96 -9.52 4.61
C ALA A 121 12.75 -10.80 4.31
N LYS A 122 14.06 -10.83 4.56
CA LYS A 122 14.87 -12.04 4.40
C LYS A 122 14.36 -13.16 5.31
N GLN A 123 14.12 -12.88 6.59
CA GLN A 123 13.64 -13.85 7.58
C GLN A 123 12.29 -14.46 7.20
N GLN A 124 11.35 -13.65 6.73
CA GLN A 124 9.97 -14.08 6.44
C GLN A 124 9.75 -14.53 4.99
N GLY A 125 10.78 -14.49 4.14
CA GLY A 125 10.58 -14.70 2.70
C GLY A 125 9.70 -13.63 2.03
N ALA A 126 9.52 -12.46 2.67
CA ALA A 126 8.62 -11.40 2.22
C ALA A 126 9.04 -10.64 0.95
N ALA A 127 8.07 -10.21 0.16
CA ALA A 127 8.29 -9.19 -0.85
C ALA A 127 8.51 -7.81 -0.17
N VAL A 128 9.22 -6.90 -0.84
CA VAL A 128 9.47 -5.53 -0.36
C VAL A 128 8.81 -4.52 -1.28
N VAL A 129 8.05 -3.58 -0.72
CA VAL A 129 7.49 -2.45 -1.48
C VAL A 129 8.32 -1.20 -1.16
N SER A 130 9.14 -0.78 -2.13
CA SER A 130 9.95 0.44 -2.06
C SER A 130 10.46 0.82 -3.45
N ASN A 131 10.57 2.11 -3.72
CA ASN A 131 11.26 2.62 -4.90
C ASN A 131 12.78 2.72 -4.73
N ASP A 132 13.30 2.64 -3.49
CA ASP A 132 14.74 2.53 -3.26
C ASP A 132 15.27 1.21 -3.84
N ARG A 133 16.49 1.23 -4.36
CA ARG A 133 17.19 0.04 -4.86
C ARG A 133 18.11 -0.59 -3.80
N PHE A 134 18.20 -0.01 -2.60
CA PHE A 134 19.05 -0.44 -1.50
C PHE A 134 20.51 -0.60 -1.93
N ARG A 135 21.03 0.34 -2.73
CA ARG A 135 22.30 0.17 -3.46
C ARG A 135 23.48 -0.13 -2.53
N ASP A 136 23.53 0.55 -1.39
CA ASP A 136 24.62 0.41 -0.42
C ASP A 136 24.58 -0.94 0.31
N ARG A 137 23.41 -1.57 0.35
CA ARG A 137 23.17 -2.88 0.99
C ARG A 137 23.04 -4.03 -0.03
N ALA A 138 23.03 -3.72 -1.31
CA ALA A 138 22.76 -4.68 -2.39
C ALA A 138 23.82 -5.79 -2.50
N LYS A 139 25.07 -5.53 -2.10
CA LYS A 139 26.14 -6.57 -2.14
C LYS A 139 25.81 -7.75 -1.24
N SER A 140 25.28 -7.51 -0.03
CA SER A 140 24.87 -8.54 0.93
C SER A 140 23.42 -9.00 0.73
N HIS A 141 22.61 -8.25 -0.02
CA HIS A 141 21.17 -8.49 -0.20
C HIS A 141 20.74 -8.62 -1.67
N ARG A 142 21.55 -9.23 -2.54
CA ARG A 142 21.24 -9.36 -3.99
C ARG A 142 19.86 -9.97 -4.30
N TRP A 143 19.30 -10.76 -3.38
CA TRP A 143 17.96 -11.33 -3.49
C TRP A 143 16.87 -10.24 -3.62
N ILE A 144 17.10 -9.03 -3.11
CA ILE A 144 16.14 -7.92 -3.14
C ILE A 144 15.74 -7.53 -4.56
N TRP A 145 16.64 -7.71 -5.55
CA TRP A 145 16.38 -7.34 -6.94
C TRP A 145 15.22 -8.13 -7.56
N LYS A 146 14.91 -9.31 -7.03
CA LYS A 146 13.82 -10.17 -7.50
C LYS A 146 12.53 -10.01 -6.69
N ARG A 147 12.61 -9.47 -5.47
CA ARG A 147 11.51 -9.42 -4.50
C ARG A 147 11.03 -8.01 -4.19
N ARG A 148 11.57 -7.01 -4.88
CA ARG A 148 11.20 -5.62 -4.71
C ARG A 148 10.16 -5.20 -5.74
N HIS A 149 9.08 -4.59 -5.26
CA HIS A 149 8.02 -3.99 -6.03
C HIS A 149 8.10 -2.47 -5.90
N GLY A 150 8.16 -1.78 -7.05
CA GLY A 150 8.06 -0.33 -7.11
C GLY A 150 6.59 0.11 -7.13
N VAL A 151 6.33 1.29 -6.61
CA VAL A 151 5.00 1.91 -6.56
C VAL A 151 5.05 3.32 -7.13
N ARG A 152 4.00 3.75 -7.83
CA ARG A 152 3.86 5.10 -8.36
C ARG A 152 2.44 5.60 -8.18
N VAL A 153 2.26 6.92 -8.17
CA VAL A 153 0.96 7.56 -8.33
C VAL A 153 0.78 7.90 -9.81
N ILE A 154 -0.27 7.36 -10.44
CA ILE A 154 -0.65 7.64 -11.83
C ILE A 154 -2.13 8.00 -11.83
N GLU A 155 -2.49 9.18 -12.34
CA GLU A 155 -3.88 9.64 -12.43
C GLU A 155 -4.67 9.52 -11.12
N GLY A 156 -4.00 9.79 -9.98
CA GLY A 156 -4.62 9.71 -8.65
C GLY A 156 -4.76 8.30 -8.08
N LYS A 157 -4.24 7.28 -8.74
CA LYS A 157 -4.21 5.88 -8.27
C LYS A 157 -2.80 5.46 -7.88
N LEU A 158 -2.66 4.61 -6.87
CA LEU A 158 -1.40 3.90 -6.65
C LEU A 158 -1.31 2.71 -7.59
N VAL A 159 -0.15 2.56 -8.22
CA VAL A 159 0.10 1.52 -9.21
C VAL A 159 1.32 0.71 -8.82
N LEU A 160 1.11 -0.59 -8.59
CA LEU A 160 2.16 -1.61 -8.41
C LEU A 160 2.10 -2.54 -9.61
N ALA A 161 2.71 -2.11 -10.72
CA ALA A 161 2.62 -2.80 -12.01
C ALA A 161 3.05 -4.27 -11.93
N SER A 162 4.07 -4.59 -11.13
CA SER A 162 4.55 -5.97 -10.93
C SER A 162 3.55 -6.91 -10.27
N LEU A 163 2.53 -6.37 -9.59
CA LEU A 163 1.45 -7.13 -8.96
C LEU A 163 0.11 -6.94 -9.69
N SER A 164 0.11 -6.19 -10.80
CA SER A 164 -1.09 -5.74 -11.50
C SER A 164 -2.12 -5.05 -10.59
N ALA A 165 -1.65 -4.32 -9.58
CA ALA A 165 -2.50 -3.63 -8.62
C ALA A 165 -2.66 -2.15 -8.99
N PHE A 166 -3.91 -1.71 -9.00
CA PHE A 166 -4.35 -0.34 -9.24
C PHE A 166 -5.30 0.05 -8.11
N ILE A 167 -4.85 0.91 -7.22
CA ILE A 167 -5.54 1.20 -5.96
C ILE A 167 -6.06 2.63 -6.03
N GLU A 168 -7.38 2.77 -5.92
CA GLU A 168 -8.01 4.08 -5.79
C GLU A 168 -7.79 4.64 -4.39
N LEU A 169 -7.51 5.94 -4.32
CA LEU A 169 -7.18 6.59 -3.07
C LEU A 169 -8.42 7.21 -2.44
N LEU A 170 -8.76 6.76 -1.24
CA LEU A 170 -9.62 7.50 -0.33
C LEU A 170 -9.00 8.86 0.04
N PRO A 171 -9.85 9.87 0.29
CA PRO A 171 -9.38 11.23 0.50
C PRO A 171 -8.57 11.35 1.79
N GLN A 172 -9.04 10.77 2.90
CA GLN A 172 -8.45 10.92 4.22
C GLN A 172 -7.75 9.63 4.68
N PRO A 173 -6.60 9.72 5.37
CA PRO A 173 -5.90 8.54 5.88
C PRO A 173 -6.73 7.78 6.92
N GLU A 174 -7.57 8.46 7.71
CA GLU A 174 -8.43 7.87 8.73
C GLU A 174 -9.47 6.91 8.14
N ASP A 175 -9.90 7.13 6.90
CA ASP A 175 -10.84 6.24 6.20
C ASP A 175 -10.26 4.82 6.08
N TYR A 176 -8.93 4.70 5.91
CA TYR A 176 -8.27 3.41 5.86
C TYR A 176 -8.15 2.73 7.21
N LEU A 177 -8.06 3.47 8.32
CA LEU A 177 -8.04 2.86 9.65
C LEU A 177 -9.37 2.15 9.94
N HIS A 178 -10.48 2.74 9.51
CA HIS A 178 -11.79 2.10 9.60
C HIS A 178 -11.85 0.81 8.77
N LEU A 179 -11.27 0.80 7.57
CA LEU A 179 -11.22 -0.39 6.73
C LEU A 179 -10.30 -1.47 7.31
N LEU A 180 -9.11 -1.10 7.77
CA LEU A 180 -8.15 -2.01 8.39
C LEU A 180 -8.71 -2.65 9.68
N ALA A 181 -9.51 -1.91 10.45
CA ALA A 181 -10.18 -2.44 11.65
C ALA A 181 -11.24 -3.50 11.33
N GLN A 182 -11.78 -3.53 10.11
CA GLN A 182 -12.80 -4.47 9.67
C GLN A 182 -12.20 -5.74 9.05
N LEU A 183 -10.89 -5.76 8.79
CA LEU A 183 -10.24 -6.94 8.23
C LEU A 183 -10.26 -8.09 9.25
N PRO A 184 -10.46 -9.34 8.79
CA PRO A 184 -10.42 -10.49 9.66
C PRO A 184 -9.06 -10.57 10.36
N ALA A 185 -9.06 -10.96 11.63
CA ALA A 185 -7.83 -11.19 12.38
C ALA A 185 -6.91 -12.16 11.61
N LYS A 186 -5.60 -11.91 11.65
CA LYS A 186 -4.60 -12.72 10.92
C LYS A 186 -4.82 -14.20 11.24
N PRO A 187 -5.10 -15.08 10.26
CA PRO A 187 -5.17 -16.50 10.51
C PRO A 187 -3.77 -16.98 10.94
N GLY A 188 -3.62 -17.34 12.22
CA GLY A 188 -2.34 -17.79 12.78
C GLY A 188 -2.07 -17.40 14.24
N ALA A 189 -2.80 -16.44 14.83
CA ALA A 189 -2.61 -16.08 16.23
C ALA A 189 -3.10 -17.14 17.24
N GLU A 190 -3.92 -18.10 16.81
CA GLU A 190 -4.50 -19.14 17.68
C GLU A 190 -3.66 -20.43 17.76
N ALA A 191 -2.56 -20.55 16.98
CA ALA A 191 -1.80 -21.81 16.87
C ALA A 191 -0.55 -21.90 17.78
N GLU A 192 -0.22 -20.88 18.57
CA GLU A 192 1.00 -20.88 19.43
C GLU A 192 0.69 -21.00 20.95
N MET A 193 -0.52 -21.40 21.34
CA MET A 193 -0.89 -21.61 22.76
C MET A 193 -1.27 -23.07 23.11
N THR A 194 -0.67 -24.05 22.44
CA THR A 194 -0.78 -25.48 22.83
C THR A 194 0.56 -26.16 22.82
#